data_AF-A0A959JBS9-F1
#
_entry.id   AF-A0A959JBS9-F1
#
_cell.length_a   1.000
_cell.length_b   1.000
_cell.length_c   1.000
_cell.angle_alpha   90.00
_cell.angle_beta   90.00
_cell.angle_gamma   90.00
#
_symmetry.space_group_name_H-M   'P 1'
#
loop_
_entity.id
_entity.type
_entity.pdbx_description
1 polymer ?
#
loop_
_entity_poly.entity_id
_entity_poly.type
_entity_poly.pdbx_seq_one_letter_code
_entity_poly.pdbx_strand_id
1 'polypeptide(L)'
;MDKIISQLQPNEHYGCGTRLRVVYTHDGITESQTCILANTFEDPFLFQVISIDGYHSGSVEGYIRRQYDQDELNMTNICSGSHLLLELKERVFQNIKSIDLVK
;
A
#
# COMPACT_ATOMS: atom_id res chain seq x y z
N MET A 1 -4.95 11.63 -17.79
CA MET A 1 -4.54 10.78 -16.65
C MET A 1 -3.46 11.53 -15.91
N ASP A 2 -3.72 11.91 -14.66
CA ASP A 2 -2.69 12.52 -13.81
C ASP A 2 -1.56 11.52 -13.57
N LYS A 3 -0.32 11.94 -13.78
CA LYS A 3 0.86 11.09 -13.56
C LYS A 3 1.11 11.01 -12.06
N ILE A 4 1.06 9.79 -11.51
CA ILE A 4 1.35 9.55 -10.09
C ILE A 4 2.86 9.63 -9.88
N ILE A 5 3.29 10.39 -8.88
CA ILE A 5 4.68 10.46 -8.44
C ILE A 5 4.90 9.36 -7.41
N SER A 6 5.64 8.32 -7.75
CA SER A 6 5.87 7.18 -6.86
C SER A 6 7.36 6.91 -6.72
N GLN A 7 7.82 6.76 -5.47
CA GLN A 7 9.18 6.29 -5.18
C GLN A 7 9.29 4.76 -5.20
N LEU A 8 8.17 4.04 -5.22
CA LEU A 8 8.17 2.59 -5.37
C LEU A 8 8.84 2.18 -6.68
N GLN A 9 9.88 1.36 -6.58
CA GLN A 9 10.55 0.80 -7.76
C GLN A 9 9.77 -0.43 -8.23
N PRO A 10 9.36 -0.52 -9.51
CA PRO A 10 8.47 -1.58 -9.98
C PRO A 10 8.94 -3.01 -9.69
N ASN A 11 10.25 -3.25 -9.71
CA ASN A 11 10.88 -4.56 -9.53
C ASN A 11 11.45 -4.77 -8.12
N GLU A 12 11.35 -3.78 -7.24
CA GLU A 12 11.73 -3.93 -5.83
C GLU A 12 10.60 -4.62 -5.06
N HIS A 13 10.97 -5.38 -4.02
CA HIS A 13 10.02 -6.11 -3.20
C HIS A 13 9.79 -5.38 -1.88
N TYR A 14 8.52 -5.26 -1.50
CA TYR A 14 8.08 -4.62 -0.28
C TYR A 14 7.36 -5.63 0.59
N GLY A 15 7.59 -5.56 1.90
CA GLY A 15 7.13 -6.54 2.87
C GLY A 15 6.42 -5.91 4.06
N CYS A 16 6.09 -6.73 5.05
CA CYS A 16 5.60 -6.23 6.33
C CYS A 16 6.60 -5.25 6.96
N GLY A 17 6.08 -4.18 7.55
CA GLY A 17 6.86 -3.11 8.15
C GLY A 17 7.24 -1.99 7.18
N THR A 18 7.06 -2.15 5.87
CA THR A 18 7.23 -1.05 4.90
C THR A 18 6.27 0.09 5.24
N ARG A 19 6.82 1.29 5.36
CA ARG A 19 6.06 2.52 5.62
C ARG A 19 5.95 3.36 4.37
N LEU A 20 4.74 3.85 4.13
CA LEU A 20 4.39 4.62 2.95
C LEU A 20 3.72 5.91 3.39
N ARG A 21 4.13 7.03 2.82
CA ARG A 21 3.35 8.26 2.86
C ARG A 21 2.57 8.35 1.56
N VAL A 22 1.25 8.41 1.67
CA VAL A 22 0.34 8.54 0.53
C VAL A 22 -0.29 9.93 0.57
N VAL A 23 -0.26 10.63 -0.56
CA VAL A 23 -1.01 11.87 -0.77
C VAL A 23 -2.13 11.55 -1.75
N TYR A 24 -3.37 11.79 -1.36
CA TYR A 24 -4.55 11.39 -2.13
C TYR A 24 -5.66 12.44 -2.01
N THR A 25 -6.70 12.34 -2.85
CA THR A 25 -7.83 13.26 -2.82
C THR A 25 -9.08 12.54 -2.34
N HIS A 26 -9.69 13.04 -1.27
CA HIS A 26 -10.96 12.57 -0.72
C HIS A 26 -11.94 13.74 -0.65
N ASP A 27 -13.12 13.60 -1.25
CA ASP A 27 -14.15 14.65 -1.33
C ASP A 27 -13.63 16.02 -1.82
N GLY A 28 -12.67 16.00 -2.75
CA GLY A 28 -12.05 17.21 -3.32
C GLY A 28 -10.94 17.83 -2.45
N ILE A 29 -10.70 17.30 -1.25
CA ILE A 29 -9.64 17.73 -0.33
C ILE A 29 -8.41 16.84 -0.53
N THR A 30 -7.23 17.45 -0.63
CA THR A 30 -5.96 16.70 -0.69
C THR A 30 -5.47 16.41 0.71
N GLU A 31 -5.40 15.12 1.03
CA GLU A 31 -4.99 14.60 2.33
C GLU A 31 -3.65 13.88 2.22
N SER A 32 -2.96 13.76 3.35
CA SER A 32 -1.74 12.98 3.47
C SER A 32 -1.83 12.03 4.64
N GLN A 33 -1.45 10.78 4.40
CA GLN A 33 -1.49 9.73 5.40
C GLN A 33 -0.24 8.90 5.36
N THR A 34 0.33 8.63 6.53
CA THR A 34 1.41 7.65 6.66
C THR A 34 0.81 6.32 7.09
N CYS A 35 1.14 5.28 6.33
CA CYS A 35 0.64 3.93 6.54
C CYS A 35 1.81 2.96 6.73
N ILE A 36 1.52 1.84 7.38
CA ILE A 36 2.41 0.69 7.47
C ILE A 36 1.73 -0.54 6.86
N LEU A 37 2.49 -1.32 6.10
CA LEU A 37 2.07 -2.64 5.67
C LEU A 37 2.21 -3.59 6.85
N ALA A 38 1.09 -4.09 7.37
CA ALA A 38 1.09 -5.08 8.44
C ALA A 38 0.60 -6.42 7.90
N ASN A 39 1.08 -7.50 8.53
CA ASN A 39 0.64 -8.84 8.19
C ASN A 39 -0.86 -9.01 8.46
N THR A 40 -1.50 -9.88 7.71
CA THR A 40 -2.90 -10.28 7.92
C THR A 40 -3.02 -11.80 7.87
N PHE A 41 -3.96 -12.34 8.64
CA PHE A 41 -4.28 -13.77 8.66
C PHE A 41 -5.44 -14.11 7.72
N GLU A 42 -6.00 -13.12 7.04
CA GLU A 42 -7.15 -13.28 6.15
C GLU A 42 -6.71 -13.64 4.72
N ASP A 43 -7.08 -14.82 4.25
CA ASP A 43 -7.00 -15.20 2.83
C ASP A 43 -8.12 -14.46 2.07
N PRO A 44 -7.87 -13.77 0.93
CA PRO A 44 -6.69 -13.82 0.04
C PRO A 44 -5.70 -12.66 0.18
N PHE A 45 -5.62 -12.04 1.35
CA PHE A 45 -4.82 -10.84 1.57
C PHE A 45 -3.39 -11.15 2.03
N LEU A 46 -2.47 -10.29 1.59
CA LEU A 46 -1.05 -10.29 1.94
C LEU A 46 -0.76 -9.29 3.04
N PHE A 47 -1.30 -8.07 2.91
CA PHE A 47 -1.13 -7.00 3.89
C PHE A 47 -2.48 -6.36 4.23
N GLN A 48 -2.61 -5.93 5.47
CA GLN A 48 -3.51 -4.85 5.85
C GLN A 48 -2.71 -3.54 5.85
N VAL A 49 -3.30 -2.48 5.31
CA VAL A 49 -2.69 -1.14 5.25
C VAL A 49 -3.23 -0.35 6.43
N ILE A 50 -2.39 -0.14 7.45
CA ILE A 50 -2.80 0.55 8.69
C ILE A 50 -2.28 1.97 8.64
N SER A 51 -3.16 2.95 8.84
CA SER A 51 -2.74 4.34 9.05
C SER A 51 -2.11 4.48 10.43
N ILE A 52 -0.91 5.06 10.46
CA ILE A 52 -0.16 5.32 11.70
C ILE A 52 0.00 6.82 11.97
N ASP A 53 -0.27 7.67 10.98
CA ASP A 53 -0.28 9.13 11.10
C ASP A 53 -1.17 9.74 10.01
N GLY A 54 -1.83 10.86 10.31
CA GLY A 54 -2.82 11.53 9.45
C GLY A 54 -4.27 11.39 9.93
N TYR A 55 -5.22 11.75 9.05
CA TYR A 55 -6.63 11.93 9.38
C TYR A 55 -7.30 10.69 10.01
N HIS A 56 -7.03 9.48 9.50
CA HIS A 56 -7.56 8.23 10.07
C HIS A 56 -6.54 7.42 10.88
N SER A 57 -5.59 8.06 11.57
CA SER A 57 -4.58 7.32 12.36
C SER A 57 -5.21 6.28 13.29
N GLY A 58 -4.69 5.06 13.26
CA GLY A 58 -5.22 3.88 13.96
C GLY A 58 -6.23 3.05 13.17
N SER A 59 -6.66 3.50 12.00
CA SER A 59 -7.61 2.78 11.14
C SER A 59 -6.91 1.88 10.11
N VAL A 60 -7.64 0.86 9.66
CA VAL A 60 -7.27 0.06 8.48
C VAL A 60 -7.84 0.75 7.25
N GLU A 61 -6.98 1.23 6.35
CA GLU A 61 -7.38 1.88 5.10
C GLU A 61 -7.83 0.87 4.05
N GLY A 62 -7.30 -0.35 4.11
CA GLY A 62 -7.65 -1.41 3.19
C GLY A 62 -6.67 -2.56 3.23
N TYR A 63 -6.75 -3.41 2.22
CA TYR A 63 -5.98 -4.64 2.14
C TYR A 63 -5.34 -4.80 0.77
N ILE A 64 -4.14 -5.37 0.75
CA ILE A 64 -3.38 -5.71 -0.46
C ILE A 64 -3.48 -7.21 -0.66
N ARG A 65 -3.95 -7.66 -1.83
CA ARG A 65 -4.04 -9.09 -2.17
C ARG A 65 -2.68 -9.72 -2.40
N ARG A 66 -2.62 -11.04 -2.22
CA ARG A 66 -1.44 -11.84 -2.58
C ARG A 66 -1.17 -11.74 -4.08
N GLN A 67 0.10 -11.56 -4.44
CA GLN A 67 0.57 -11.58 -5.83
C GLN A 67 0.94 -13.00 -6.27
N TYR A 68 1.47 -13.79 -5.34
CA TYR A 68 1.99 -15.12 -5.57
C TYR A 68 1.25 -16.13 -4.69
N ASP A 69 1.01 -17.33 -5.21
CA ASP A 69 0.47 -18.44 -4.43
C ASP A 69 1.50 -18.89 -3.38
N GLN A 70 1.00 -19.39 -2.23
CA GLN A 70 1.86 -19.76 -1.09
C GLN A 70 2.92 -20.82 -1.45
N ASP A 71 2.62 -21.67 -2.43
CA ASP A 71 3.45 -22.82 -2.80
C ASP A 71 4.54 -22.50 -3.84
N GLU A 72 4.42 -21.40 -4.59
CA GLU A 72 5.23 -21.23 -5.82
C GLU A 72 6.63 -20.65 -5.59
N LEU A 73 6.92 -19.96 -4.46
CA LEU A 73 8.14 -19.14 -4.41
C LEU A 73 8.92 -19.09 -3.08
N ASN A 74 8.50 -19.75 -1.98
CA ASN A 74 9.05 -19.48 -0.63
C ASN A 74 9.04 -17.98 -0.22
N MET A 75 8.43 -17.11 -1.04
CA MET A 75 8.33 -15.67 -0.86
C MET A 75 7.06 -15.36 -0.06
N THR A 76 7.06 -15.82 1.18
CA THR A 76 5.97 -15.51 2.10
C THR A 76 6.10 -14.04 2.53
N ASN A 77 5.04 -13.25 2.38
CA ASN A 77 4.90 -11.89 2.93
C ASN A 77 5.62 -10.74 2.20
N ILE A 78 5.82 -10.84 0.87
CA ILE A 78 6.31 -9.74 0.02
C ILE A 78 5.52 -9.63 -1.30
N CYS A 79 5.53 -8.44 -1.90
CA CYS A 79 5.03 -8.22 -3.27
C CYS A 79 5.92 -7.20 -4.00
N SER A 80 5.84 -7.18 -5.34
CA SER A 80 6.57 -6.21 -6.15
C SER A 80 5.99 -4.79 -6.01
N GLY A 81 6.81 -3.77 -6.21
CA GLY A 81 6.36 -2.37 -6.20
C GLY A 81 5.27 -2.08 -7.21
N SER A 82 5.28 -2.75 -8.38
CA SER A 82 4.21 -2.66 -9.37
C SER A 82 2.87 -3.18 -8.86
N HIS A 83 2.87 -4.32 -8.15
CA HIS A 83 1.66 -4.91 -7.56
C HIS A 83 1.13 -4.07 -6.39
N LEU A 84 2.02 -3.62 -5.51
CA LEU A 84 1.67 -2.74 -4.40
C LEU A 84 1.02 -1.45 -4.90
N LEU A 85 1.61 -0.82 -5.92
CA LEU A 85 1.07 0.40 -6.53
C LEU A 85 -0.31 0.18 -7.19
N LEU A 86 -0.53 -0.98 -7.80
CA LEU A 86 -1.82 -1.36 -8.39
C LEU A 86 -2.90 -1.46 -7.30
N GLU A 87 -2.65 -2.29 -6.30
CA GLU A 87 -3.63 -2.57 -5.24
C GLU A 87 -3.94 -1.32 -4.39
N LEU A 88 -2.94 -0.47 -4.11
CA LEU A 88 -3.18 0.80 -3.42
C LEU A 88 -4.15 1.72 -4.19
N LYS A 89 -4.03 1.79 -5.52
CA LYS A 89 -4.91 2.62 -6.37
C LYS A 89 -6.30 2.05 -6.52
N GLU A 90 -6.40 0.73 -6.66
CA GLU A 90 -7.66 0.08 -6.99
C GLU A 90 -8.52 -0.20 -5.75
N ARG A 91 -7.90 -0.32 -4.57
CA ARG A 91 -8.59 -0.83 -3.37
C ARG A 91 -8.48 0.02 -2.12
N VAL A 92 -7.43 0.83 -1.98
CA VAL A 92 -7.11 1.49 -0.71
C VAL A 92 -7.41 2.99 -0.79
N PHE A 93 -6.82 3.69 -1.75
CA PHE A 93 -6.92 5.15 -1.84
C PHE A 93 -7.51 5.60 -3.17
N GLN A 94 -8.42 6.57 -3.09
CA GLN A 94 -8.97 7.24 -4.27
C GLN A 94 -8.04 8.36 -4.73
N ASN A 95 -7.81 8.46 -6.05
CA ASN A 95 -7.10 9.59 -6.67
C ASN A 95 -5.72 9.90 -6.04
N ILE A 96 -4.88 8.87 -5.87
CA ILE A 96 -3.50 9.01 -5.40
C ILE A 96 -2.75 10.04 -6.26
N LYS A 97 -2.04 10.97 -5.61
CA LYS A 97 -1.16 11.97 -6.22
C LYS A 97 0.31 11.58 -6.07
N SER A 98 0.71 11.15 -4.86
CA SER A 98 2.05 10.63 -4.64
C SER A 98 2.12 9.51 -3.61
N ILE A 99 3.15 8.67 -3.73
CA ILE A 99 3.53 7.65 -2.76
C ILE A 99 5.04 7.74 -2.52
N ASP A 100 5.43 7.96 -1.27
CA ASP A 100 6.81 8.07 -0.84
C ASP A 100 7.14 7.01 0.22
N LEU A 101 8.35 6.46 0.16
CA LEU A 101 8.84 5.54 1.20
C LEU A 101 9.29 6.37 2.41
N VAL A 102 8.81 5.99 3.59
CA VAL A 102 9.21 6.63 4.85
C VAL A 102 10.29 5.78 5.51
N LYS A 103 11.44 6.40 5.80
CA LYS A 103 12.58 5.76 6.49
C LYS A 103 12.39 5.74 8.01
#